data_AF-A0A5C3KCP5-F1
#
_entry.id   AF-A0A5C3KCP5-F1
#
_cell.length_a   1.000
_cell.length_b   1.000
_cell.length_c   1.000
_cell.angle_alpha   90.00
_cell.angle_beta   90.00
_cell.angle_gamma   90.00
#
_symmetry.space_group_name_H-M   'P 1'
#
loop_
_entity.id
_entity.type
_entity.pdbx_description
1 polymer ?
#
loop_
_entity_poly.entity_id
_entity_poly.type
_entity_poly.pdbx_seq_one_letter_code
_entity_poly.pdbx_strand_id
1 'polypeptide(L)'
;MKHSGTEKFEVSTLHYHSIVEVVKEKLRNQQDSRFFHYAPHESLWQSSDQSPKTRIYSKLYNSNAFIRAHKEVHDPAKNPQCSLPRVIVGLMFWLDQTHLTSFGGSKVWPLYMCFANESKYRPCKPNSDLCHQVAHFETLPDHIKDFITKRTEGKVQDKHLSFLNREVFHEQWSILLDEELKDAIENGIVLMCHDGVLRCFYIRIFTYSADYPEKILLAGIKQGNCPCPQCLVSKENLHKLGMPEDTKTRETQLRTYDSAVVLVVEAARTAIFERGAAVQGTTVDAFLKDTHGVVANQNTFGVKLASIGFDICSVLVVDLLHEFEIGVWKSLFIHLMRLLNAIQHYVFSASSFQSFTVNSILLSTSGVSKEISS
;
A
#
# COMPACT_ATOMS: atom_id res chain seq x y z
N MET A 1 -29.00 -19.23 -23.22
CA MET A 1 -27.51 -19.33 -23.27
C MET A 1 -27.14 -20.80 -23.34
N LYS A 2 -26.45 -21.25 -24.38
CA LYS A 2 -26.23 -22.69 -24.64
C LYS A 2 -25.25 -23.39 -23.67
N HIS A 3 -24.48 -22.65 -22.86
CA HIS A 3 -23.58 -23.22 -21.87
C HIS A 3 -23.44 -22.33 -20.62
N SER A 4 -24.40 -22.39 -19.70
CA SER A 4 -24.30 -21.74 -18.38
C SER A 4 -23.37 -22.53 -17.46
N GLY A 5 -22.37 -21.88 -16.86
CA GLY A 5 -21.45 -22.48 -15.89
C GLY A 5 -20.11 -21.74 -15.80
N THR A 6 -19.26 -22.17 -14.86
CA THR A 6 -17.90 -21.65 -14.68
C THR A 6 -16.92 -22.39 -15.59
N GLU A 7 -16.02 -21.67 -16.25
CA GLU A 7 -14.92 -22.25 -17.02
C GLU A 7 -13.58 -21.73 -16.53
N LYS A 8 -12.55 -22.57 -16.66
CA LYS A 8 -11.18 -22.17 -16.39
C LYS A 8 -10.63 -21.44 -17.60
N PHE A 9 -10.02 -20.28 -17.35
CA PHE A 9 -9.30 -19.51 -18.34
C PHE A 9 -7.89 -19.26 -17.80
N GLU A 10 -6.88 -19.63 -18.57
CA GLU A 10 -5.49 -19.40 -18.23
C GLU A 10 -5.11 -17.96 -18.61
N VAL A 11 -4.72 -17.16 -17.63
CA VAL A 11 -4.46 -15.72 -17.82
C VAL A 11 -3.04 -15.49 -18.33
N SER A 12 -2.05 -15.94 -17.56
CA SER A 12 -0.61 -15.78 -17.84
C SER A 12 0.22 -16.60 -16.84
N THR A 13 1.55 -16.60 -17.00
CA THR A 13 2.51 -17.15 -16.04
C THR A 13 3.03 -16.05 -15.12
N LEU A 14 2.79 -16.16 -13.81
CA LEU A 14 3.33 -15.23 -12.82
C LEU A 14 4.82 -15.48 -12.59
N HIS A 15 5.64 -14.46 -12.85
CA HIS A 15 7.06 -14.48 -12.53
C HIS A 15 7.29 -13.85 -11.15
N TYR A 16 7.81 -14.62 -10.20
CA TYR A 16 8.01 -14.18 -8.83
C TYR A 16 9.19 -14.86 -8.12
N HIS A 17 9.63 -14.25 -7.03
CA HIS A 17 10.54 -14.80 -6.03
C HIS A 17 9.76 -15.09 -4.75
N SER A 18 10.05 -16.22 -4.10
CA SER A 18 9.51 -16.48 -2.75
C SER A 18 9.94 -15.36 -1.80
N ILE A 19 8.97 -14.73 -1.14
CA ILE A 19 9.21 -13.68 -0.15
C ILE A 19 10.12 -14.21 0.97
N VAL A 20 9.89 -15.46 1.39
CA VAL A 20 10.69 -16.11 2.44
C VAL A 20 12.13 -16.35 1.99
N GLU A 21 12.36 -16.76 0.74
CA GLU A 21 13.72 -16.93 0.22
C GLU A 21 14.46 -15.60 0.13
N VAL A 22 13.80 -14.52 -0.32
CA VAL A 22 14.38 -13.17 -0.31
C VAL A 22 14.74 -12.73 1.11
N VAL A 23 13.90 -13.04 2.11
CA VAL A 23 14.21 -12.79 3.53
C VAL A 23 15.43 -13.60 4.00
N LYS A 24 15.49 -14.89 3.68
CA LYS A 24 16.63 -15.75 4.05
C LYS A 24 17.93 -15.26 3.40
N GLU A 25 17.91 -14.89 2.13
CA GLU A 25 19.05 -14.33 1.42
C GLU A 25 19.54 -13.05 2.09
N LYS A 26 18.62 -12.13 2.40
CA LYS A 26 18.92 -10.88 3.11
C LYS A 26 19.61 -11.13 4.44
N LEU A 27 19.07 -12.04 5.25
CA LEU A 27 19.58 -12.33 6.59
C LEU A 27 20.93 -13.08 6.56
N ARG A 28 21.22 -13.82 5.49
CA ARG A 28 22.51 -14.51 5.28
C ARG A 28 23.58 -13.60 4.69
N ASN A 29 23.21 -12.46 4.08
CA ASN A 29 24.15 -11.53 3.49
C ASN A 29 25.00 -10.82 4.57
N GLN A 30 26.29 -11.12 4.60
CA GLN A 30 27.24 -10.57 5.58
C GLN A 30 27.45 -9.05 5.45
N GLN A 31 27.32 -8.50 4.24
CA GLN A 31 27.49 -7.06 4.03
C GLN A 31 26.28 -6.28 4.57
N ASP A 32 25.09 -6.85 4.45
CA ASP A 32 23.85 -6.23 4.90
C ASP A 32 23.53 -6.45 6.37
N SER A 33 23.96 -7.57 6.95
CA SER A 33 23.68 -7.92 8.35
C SER A 33 24.09 -6.83 9.34
N ARG A 34 25.19 -6.11 9.06
CA ARG A 34 25.69 -5.01 9.91
C ARG A 34 24.74 -3.80 9.99
N PHE A 35 23.83 -3.67 9.03
CA PHE A 35 22.88 -2.56 8.95
C PHE A 35 21.46 -2.97 9.35
N PHE A 36 21.24 -4.27 9.59
CA PHE A 36 19.97 -4.81 10.01
C PHE A 36 19.76 -4.55 11.51
N HIS A 37 18.66 -3.89 11.86
CA HIS A 37 18.31 -3.64 13.26
C HIS A 37 17.49 -4.81 13.80
N TYR A 38 18.08 -5.57 14.73
CA TYR A 38 17.45 -6.73 15.37
C TYR A 38 16.45 -6.35 16.47
N ALA A 39 16.70 -5.25 17.18
CA ALA A 39 15.87 -4.77 18.28
C ALA A 39 15.32 -3.37 17.99
N PRO A 40 14.03 -3.12 18.20
CA PRO A 40 13.48 -1.78 18.13
C PRO A 40 13.88 -0.96 19.36
N HIS A 41 13.78 0.35 19.24
CA HIS A 41 14.05 1.26 20.34
C HIS A 41 13.26 2.56 20.22
N GLU A 42 13.18 3.25 21.35
CA GLU A 42 12.64 4.60 21.41
C GLU A 42 13.73 5.62 21.07
N SER A 43 13.45 6.52 20.13
CA SER A 43 14.33 7.66 19.87
C SER A 43 13.71 8.90 20.51
N LEU A 44 14.38 9.49 21.49
CA LEU A 44 13.93 10.68 22.20
C LEU A 44 14.89 11.84 21.92
N TRP A 45 14.35 13.00 21.60
CA TRP A 45 15.10 14.25 21.48
C TRP A 45 14.92 15.08 22.74
N GLN A 46 16.00 15.74 23.17
CA GLN A 46 15.99 16.65 24.29
C GLN A 46 16.98 17.78 24.00
N SER A 47 16.50 19.03 24.00
CA SER A 47 17.33 20.19 23.67
C SER A 47 18.35 20.56 24.76
N SER A 48 18.00 20.28 26.02
CA SER A 48 18.83 20.49 27.21
C SER A 48 18.34 19.56 28.32
N ASP A 49 19.16 19.25 29.32
CA ASP A 49 18.81 18.31 30.40
C ASP A 49 17.51 18.67 31.15
N GLN A 50 17.10 19.95 31.10
CA GLN A 50 15.88 20.47 31.74
C GLN A 50 14.66 20.47 30.81
N SER A 51 14.85 20.32 29.49
CA SER A 51 13.76 20.30 28.51
C SER A 51 12.99 18.97 28.54
N PRO A 52 11.67 18.97 28.28
CA PRO A 52 10.93 17.72 28.14
C PRO A 52 11.47 16.90 26.97
N LYS A 53 11.51 15.57 27.14
CA LYS A 53 11.88 14.63 26.08
C LYS A 53 10.75 14.54 25.06
N THR A 54 11.07 14.72 23.78
CA THR A 54 10.10 14.59 22.68
C THR A 54 10.38 13.32 21.89
N ARG A 55 9.32 12.58 21.55
CA ARG A 55 9.45 11.36 20.75
C ARG A 55 9.81 11.70 19.30
N ILE A 56 10.84 11.05 18.78
CA ILE A 56 11.24 11.10 17.37
C ILE A 56 10.75 9.84 16.66
N TYR A 57 10.09 10.03 15.51
CA TYR A 57 9.78 8.98 14.56
C TYR A 57 10.59 9.22 13.29
N SER A 58 11.51 8.33 12.98
CA SER A 58 12.39 8.49 11.81
C SER A 58 12.56 7.23 10.98
N LYS A 59 12.30 6.05 11.58
CA LYS A 59 12.49 4.72 11.01
C LYS A 59 11.35 3.82 11.45
N LEU A 60 11.05 2.77 10.68
CA LEU A 60 9.96 1.90 11.07
C LEU A 60 10.28 1.13 12.36
N TYR A 61 11.53 0.70 12.56
CA TYR A 61 12.00 0.06 13.81
C TYR A 61 12.03 0.98 15.04
N ASN A 62 11.77 2.28 14.92
CA ASN A 62 11.51 3.18 16.05
C ASN A 62 10.05 3.62 16.15
N SER A 63 9.15 3.01 15.38
CA SER A 63 7.71 3.26 15.47
C SER A 63 7.07 2.49 16.63
N ASN A 64 5.95 2.99 17.12
CA ASN A 64 5.15 2.28 18.13
C ASN A 64 4.64 0.94 17.57
N ALA A 65 4.32 0.87 16.27
CA ALA A 65 3.87 -0.36 15.62
C ALA A 65 4.94 -1.45 15.70
N PHE A 66 6.20 -1.13 15.36
CA PHE A 66 7.29 -2.10 15.40
C PHE A 66 7.63 -2.54 16.82
N ILE A 67 7.63 -1.61 17.78
CA ILE A 67 7.83 -1.93 19.19
C ILE A 67 6.72 -2.86 19.72
N ARG A 68 5.45 -2.63 19.35
CA ARG A 68 4.33 -3.51 19.71
C ARG A 68 4.49 -4.90 19.10
N ALA A 69 4.76 -5.00 17.80
CA ALA A 69 5.00 -6.29 17.14
C ALA A 69 6.16 -7.06 17.79
N HIS A 70 7.25 -6.38 18.16
CA HIS A 70 8.36 -6.98 18.87
C HIS A 70 7.96 -7.48 20.27
N LYS A 71 7.16 -6.72 21.03
CA LYS A 71 6.63 -7.18 22.32
C LYS A 71 5.73 -8.40 22.17
N GLU A 72 4.88 -8.43 21.14
CA GLU A 72 3.97 -9.55 20.87
C GLU A 72 4.72 -10.86 20.62
N VAL A 73 5.79 -10.85 19.83
CA VAL A 73 6.56 -12.09 19.60
C VAL A 73 7.38 -12.51 20.82
N HIS A 74 7.64 -11.61 21.75
CA HIS A 74 8.30 -11.92 23.03
C HIS A 74 7.32 -12.31 24.14
N ASP A 75 6.01 -12.28 23.87
CA ASP A 75 5.02 -12.77 24.81
C ASP A 75 5.25 -14.28 25.06
N PRO A 76 5.56 -14.70 26.30
CA PRO A 76 5.77 -16.10 26.63
C PRO A 76 4.54 -16.97 26.33
N ALA A 77 3.34 -16.40 26.35
CA ALA A 77 2.09 -17.13 26.09
C ALA A 77 1.95 -17.54 24.61
N LYS A 78 2.52 -16.77 23.67
CA LYS A 78 2.36 -17.03 22.23
C LYS A 78 3.29 -18.11 21.68
N ASN A 79 4.46 -18.29 22.29
CA ASN A 79 5.39 -19.34 21.87
C ASN A 79 6.24 -19.81 23.06
N PRO A 80 5.66 -20.60 23.99
CA PRO A 80 6.33 -20.96 25.24
C PRO A 80 7.53 -21.90 25.03
N GLN A 81 7.61 -22.56 23.87
CA GLN A 81 8.64 -23.56 23.57
C GLN A 81 9.90 -22.96 22.93
N CYS A 82 9.83 -21.74 22.40
CA CYS A 82 10.95 -21.11 21.71
C CYS A 82 11.91 -20.42 22.70
N SER A 83 13.10 -20.99 22.91
CA SER A 83 14.18 -20.44 23.74
C SER A 83 15.15 -19.51 22.98
N LEU A 84 14.96 -19.35 21.67
CA LEU A 84 15.85 -18.57 20.81
C LEU A 84 15.55 -17.07 20.94
N PRO A 85 16.56 -16.18 20.74
CA PRO A 85 16.32 -14.76 20.53
C PRO A 85 15.34 -14.54 19.37
N ARG A 86 14.29 -13.75 19.62
CA ARG A 86 13.21 -13.51 18.66
C ARG A 86 13.40 -12.14 18.01
N VAL A 87 13.23 -12.08 16.71
CA VAL A 87 13.49 -10.87 15.92
C VAL A 87 12.35 -10.65 14.95
N ILE A 88 11.92 -9.40 14.80
CA ILE A 88 10.95 -9.04 13.77
C ILE A 88 11.69 -8.77 12.47
N VAL A 89 11.22 -9.36 11.37
CA VAL A 89 11.55 -8.94 10.01
C VAL A 89 10.36 -8.18 9.47
N GLY A 90 10.46 -6.86 9.42
CA GLY A 90 9.38 -6.03 8.91
C GLY A 90 9.49 -5.88 7.39
N LEU A 91 8.40 -6.14 6.68
CA LEU A 91 8.28 -5.99 5.23
C LEU A 91 7.46 -4.75 4.90
N MET A 92 7.88 -4.05 3.86
CA MET A 92 7.19 -2.91 3.27
C MET A 92 7.03 -3.17 1.77
N PHE A 93 5.81 -3.07 1.25
CA PHE A 93 5.51 -3.30 -0.16
C PHE A 93 5.18 -2.00 -0.90
N TRP A 94 5.54 -1.95 -2.18
CA TRP A 94 5.07 -0.96 -3.14
C TRP A 94 4.60 -1.68 -4.41
N LEU A 95 3.48 -1.21 -4.95
CA LEU A 95 2.99 -1.67 -6.24
C LEU A 95 2.67 -0.44 -7.07
N ASP A 96 3.27 -0.36 -8.24
CA ASP A 96 3.08 0.74 -9.18
C ASP A 96 2.90 0.19 -10.59
N GLN A 97 1.83 0.61 -11.27
CA GLN A 97 1.60 0.19 -12.66
C GLN A 97 2.58 0.92 -13.57
N THR A 98 3.51 0.17 -14.14
CA THR A 98 4.51 0.73 -15.07
C THR A 98 4.18 0.39 -16.52
N HIS A 99 4.33 1.38 -17.40
CA HIS A 99 4.30 1.17 -18.84
C HIS A 99 5.67 0.67 -19.31
N LEU A 100 5.74 -0.54 -19.86
CA LEU A 100 7.01 -1.13 -20.33
C LEU A 100 7.56 -0.43 -21.59
N THR A 101 6.70 0.25 -22.35
CA THR A 101 7.08 0.91 -23.60
C THR A 101 6.33 2.22 -23.76
N SER A 102 6.98 3.23 -24.35
CA SER A 102 6.35 4.53 -24.63
C SER A 102 5.27 4.48 -25.72
N PHE A 103 5.23 3.40 -26.52
CA PHE A 103 4.36 3.27 -27.70
C PHE A 103 3.58 1.94 -27.77
N GLY A 104 3.80 1.00 -26.84
CA GLY A 104 3.09 -0.29 -26.78
C GLY A 104 2.17 -0.39 -25.55
N GLY A 105 1.09 -1.16 -25.68
CA GLY A 105 0.06 -1.30 -24.65
C GLY A 105 0.42 -2.23 -23.48
N SER A 106 1.58 -2.86 -23.48
CA SER A 106 2.01 -3.80 -22.45
C SER A 106 2.30 -3.07 -21.13
N LYS A 107 1.50 -3.40 -20.11
CA LYS A 107 1.62 -2.89 -18.75
C LYS A 107 2.13 -4.01 -17.85
N VAL A 108 3.09 -3.70 -16.98
CA VAL A 108 3.54 -4.60 -15.92
C VAL A 108 3.49 -3.87 -14.61
N TRP A 109 3.11 -4.62 -13.58
CA TRP A 109 2.94 -4.12 -12.22
C TRP A 109 4.03 -4.76 -11.34
N PRO A 110 5.24 -4.20 -11.31
CA PRO A 110 6.29 -4.70 -10.42
C PRO A 110 5.86 -4.54 -8.97
N LEU A 111 5.93 -5.64 -8.22
CA LEU A 111 5.80 -5.64 -6.77
C LEU A 111 7.19 -5.50 -6.15
N TYR A 112 7.38 -4.39 -5.45
CA TYR A 112 8.61 -4.08 -4.74
C TYR A 112 8.49 -4.40 -3.26
N MET A 113 9.57 -4.87 -2.65
CA MET A 113 9.67 -5.19 -1.23
C MET A 113 10.94 -4.59 -0.61
N CYS A 114 10.80 -3.86 0.49
CA CYS A 114 11.91 -3.38 1.31
C CYS A 114 11.81 -3.90 2.75
N PHE A 115 12.93 -3.83 3.47
CA PHE A 115 13.01 -4.20 4.88
C PHE A 115 12.86 -2.99 5.81
N ALA A 116 11.90 -3.08 6.73
CA ALA A 116 11.63 -2.10 7.78
C ALA A 116 12.75 -2.00 8.84
N ASN A 117 13.63 -3.00 8.89
CA ASN A 117 14.75 -3.14 9.81
C ASN A 117 15.96 -2.27 9.42
N GLU A 118 15.89 -1.57 8.29
CA GLU A 118 16.99 -0.78 7.78
C GLU A 118 16.71 0.72 7.80
N SER A 119 17.81 1.48 7.80
CA SER A 119 17.73 2.92 7.72
C SER A 119 17.21 3.37 6.35
N LYS A 120 16.14 4.18 6.32
CA LYS A 120 15.60 4.81 5.09
C LYS A 120 16.62 5.52 4.19
N TYR A 121 17.79 5.90 4.72
CA TYR A 121 18.84 6.56 3.94
C TYR A 121 19.66 5.60 3.08
N ARG A 122 19.55 4.28 3.32
CA ARG A 122 20.22 3.31 2.45
C ARG A 122 19.41 3.09 1.16
N PRO A 123 18.09 2.78 1.18
CA PRO A 123 17.32 2.60 -0.05
C PRO A 123 17.28 3.84 -0.95
N CYS A 124 17.44 5.05 -0.40
CA CYS A 124 17.57 6.28 -1.19
C CYS A 124 18.90 6.41 -1.95
N LYS A 125 19.80 5.42 -1.87
CA LYS A 125 20.99 5.32 -2.71
C LYS A 125 20.69 4.37 -3.87
N PRO A 126 20.68 4.85 -5.12
CA PRO A 126 20.28 4.07 -6.29
C PRO A 126 20.99 2.71 -6.43
N ASN A 127 22.26 2.62 -6.01
CA ASN A 127 23.09 1.42 -6.16
C ASN A 127 23.17 0.56 -4.88
N SER A 128 22.16 0.65 -4.00
CA SER A 128 22.18 -0.11 -2.75
C SER A 128 21.48 -1.46 -2.83
N ASP A 129 20.71 -1.72 -3.90
CA ASP A 129 19.95 -2.97 -4.13
C ASP A 129 19.11 -3.42 -2.93
N LEU A 130 18.55 -2.47 -2.17
CA LEU A 130 17.79 -2.74 -0.94
C LEU A 130 16.29 -2.86 -1.15
N CYS A 131 15.83 -2.58 -2.37
CA CYS A 131 14.46 -2.74 -2.80
C CYS A 131 14.41 -3.91 -3.78
N HIS A 132 13.75 -4.98 -3.38
CA HIS A 132 13.68 -6.22 -4.14
C HIS A 132 12.42 -6.24 -4.99
N GLN A 133 12.56 -6.49 -6.30
CA GLN A 133 11.41 -6.83 -7.14
C GLN A 133 11.04 -8.28 -6.88
N VAL A 134 9.92 -8.52 -6.20
CA VAL A 134 9.51 -9.87 -5.78
C VAL A 134 8.52 -10.51 -6.73
N ALA A 135 7.79 -9.74 -7.54
CA ALA A 135 6.88 -10.29 -8.54
C ALA A 135 6.59 -9.27 -9.65
N HIS A 136 6.17 -9.78 -10.81
CA HIS A 136 5.63 -8.99 -11.91
C HIS A 136 4.18 -9.36 -12.13
N PHE A 137 3.27 -8.49 -11.70
CA PHE A 137 1.84 -8.76 -11.79
C PHE A 137 1.36 -8.59 -13.24
N GLU A 138 0.62 -9.59 -13.68
CA GLU A 138 0.01 -9.73 -14.98
C GLU A 138 -1.40 -9.13 -14.97
N THR A 139 -1.79 -8.55 -16.10
CA THR A 139 -3.15 -8.05 -16.34
C THR A 139 -3.95 -9.05 -17.16
N LEU A 140 -5.29 -8.94 -17.11
CA LEU A 140 -6.12 -9.74 -18.01
C LEU A 140 -5.71 -9.52 -19.48
N PRO A 141 -5.49 -10.59 -20.26
CA PRO A 141 -5.11 -10.46 -21.66
C PRO A 141 -6.29 -10.03 -22.51
N ASP A 142 -6.05 -9.26 -23.57
CA ASP A 142 -7.11 -8.68 -24.41
C ASP A 142 -8.04 -9.73 -25.04
N HIS A 143 -7.51 -10.92 -25.35
CA HIS A 143 -8.27 -12.03 -25.94
C HIS A 143 -9.31 -12.66 -25.00
N ILE A 144 -9.34 -12.28 -23.72
CA ILE A 144 -10.43 -12.66 -22.79
C ILE A 144 -11.79 -12.20 -23.32
N LYS A 145 -11.83 -11.03 -23.97
CA LYS A 145 -13.08 -10.47 -24.51
C LYS A 145 -13.63 -11.36 -25.62
N ASP A 146 -12.75 -11.85 -26.49
CA ASP A 146 -13.12 -12.77 -27.56
C ASP A 146 -13.57 -14.12 -27.02
N PHE A 147 -12.88 -14.64 -26.00
CA PHE A 147 -13.27 -15.86 -25.29
C PHE A 147 -14.69 -15.74 -24.70
N ILE A 148 -14.99 -14.65 -24.00
CA ILE A 148 -16.33 -14.43 -23.42
C ILE A 148 -17.37 -14.23 -24.51
N THR A 149 -17.09 -13.40 -25.53
CA THR A 149 -18.04 -13.05 -26.60
C THR A 149 -18.44 -14.28 -27.42
N LYS A 150 -17.48 -15.16 -27.75
CA LYS A 150 -17.75 -16.43 -28.45
C LYS A 150 -18.76 -17.32 -27.71
N ARG A 151 -18.88 -17.17 -26.39
CA ARG A 151 -19.71 -18.05 -25.55
C ARG A 151 -21.02 -17.44 -25.11
N THR A 152 -21.04 -16.13 -24.85
CA THR A 152 -22.25 -15.42 -24.40
C THR A 152 -23.07 -14.89 -25.57
N GLU A 153 -22.54 -14.91 -26.80
CA GLU A 153 -23.14 -14.35 -28.02
C GLU A 153 -23.50 -12.85 -27.87
N GLY A 154 -22.91 -12.17 -26.88
CA GLY A 154 -23.26 -10.81 -26.49
C GLY A 154 -22.04 -9.98 -26.10
N LYS A 155 -22.25 -8.67 -25.98
CA LYS A 155 -21.19 -7.73 -25.61
C LYS A 155 -20.74 -7.98 -24.16
N VAL A 156 -19.43 -8.12 -23.96
CA VAL A 156 -18.83 -8.19 -22.63
C VAL A 156 -19.06 -6.88 -21.89
N GLN A 157 -19.63 -6.94 -20.69
CA GLN A 157 -19.89 -5.76 -19.87
C GLN A 157 -18.63 -5.35 -19.09
N ASP A 158 -18.34 -4.05 -19.00
CA ASP A 158 -17.16 -3.52 -18.30
C ASP A 158 -17.12 -3.92 -16.82
N LYS A 159 -18.29 -4.04 -16.19
CA LYS A 159 -18.43 -4.51 -14.79
C LYS A 159 -17.96 -5.95 -14.60
N HIS A 160 -18.13 -6.79 -15.62
CA HIS A 160 -17.65 -8.17 -15.61
C HIS A 160 -16.11 -8.20 -15.73
N LEU A 161 -15.55 -7.42 -16.67
CA LEU A 161 -14.09 -7.29 -16.79
C LEU A 161 -13.45 -6.70 -15.53
N SER A 162 -14.11 -5.74 -14.88
CA SER A 162 -13.64 -5.15 -13.62
C SER A 162 -13.61 -6.14 -12.46
N PHE A 163 -14.52 -7.11 -12.44
CA PHE A 163 -14.51 -8.20 -11.47
C PHE A 163 -13.43 -9.22 -11.77
N LEU A 164 -13.26 -9.61 -13.04
CA LEU A 164 -12.21 -10.54 -13.44
C LEU A 164 -10.82 -9.96 -13.16
N ASN A 165 -10.60 -8.66 -13.41
CA ASN A 165 -9.32 -8.00 -13.10
C ASN A 165 -8.98 -8.09 -11.60
N ARG A 166 -10.00 -7.94 -10.74
CA ARG A 166 -9.84 -8.10 -9.28
C ARG A 166 -9.57 -9.55 -8.88
N GLU A 167 -10.23 -10.52 -9.49
CA GLU A 167 -9.93 -11.94 -9.26
C GLU A 167 -8.48 -12.24 -9.62
N VAL A 168 -8.01 -11.80 -10.80
CA VAL A 168 -6.62 -12.00 -11.24
C VAL A 168 -5.62 -11.33 -10.30
N PHE A 169 -5.92 -10.11 -9.83
CA PHE A 169 -5.07 -9.41 -8.88
C PHE A 169 -4.93 -10.17 -7.56
N HIS A 170 -6.05 -10.62 -6.98
CA HIS A 170 -6.05 -11.33 -5.70
C HIS A 170 -5.50 -12.77 -5.82
N GLU A 171 -5.68 -13.43 -6.96
CA GLU A 171 -5.12 -14.76 -7.20
C GLU A 171 -3.58 -14.72 -7.28
N GLN A 172 -3.01 -13.69 -7.91
CA GLN A 172 -1.55 -13.51 -7.92
C GLN A 172 -1.00 -13.28 -6.50
N TRP A 173 -1.69 -12.48 -5.68
CA TRP A 173 -1.37 -12.38 -4.26
C TRP A 173 -1.57 -13.70 -3.50
N SER A 174 -2.51 -14.55 -3.91
CA SER A 174 -2.71 -15.88 -3.33
C SER A 174 -1.48 -16.75 -3.53
N ILE A 175 -0.83 -16.67 -4.69
CA ILE A 175 0.42 -17.40 -4.96
C ILE A 175 1.55 -16.90 -4.04
N LEU A 176 1.67 -15.58 -3.85
CA LEU A 176 2.73 -14.99 -3.02
C LEU A 176 2.51 -15.20 -1.51
N LEU A 177 1.25 -15.28 -1.06
CA LEU A 177 0.87 -15.63 0.30
C LEU A 177 0.79 -17.15 0.45
N ASP A 178 1.92 -17.81 0.18
CA ASP A 178 2.06 -19.26 0.33
C ASP A 178 2.09 -19.69 1.82
N GLU A 179 2.06 -21.01 2.04
CA GLU A 179 2.06 -21.56 3.40
C GLU A 179 3.38 -21.33 4.13
N GLU A 180 4.51 -21.20 3.41
CA GLU A 180 5.81 -20.91 4.02
C GLU A 180 5.84 -19.49 4.61
N LEU A 181 5.32 -18.50 3.89
CA LEU A 181 5.21 -17.13 4.38
C LEU A 181 4.25 -17.05 5.57
N LYS A 182 3.12 -17.76 5.54
CA LYS A 182 2.20 -17.82 6.67
C LYS A 182 2.87 -18.38 7.92
N ASP A 183 3.58 -19.50 7.79
CA ASP A 183 4.33 -20.12 8.88
C ASP A 183 5.42 -19.18 9.40
N ALA A 184 6.14 -18.49 8.51
CA ALA A 184 7.15 -17.50 8.89
C ALA A 184 6.57 -16.27 9.63
N ILE A 185 5.30 -15.91 9.39
CA ILE A 185 4.61 -14.86 10.14
C ILE A 185 4.18 -15.40 11.51
N GLU A 186 3.58 -16.58 11.56
CA GLU A 186 3.01 -17.12 12.80
C GLU A 186 4.08 -17.68 13.75
N ASN A 187 4.92 -18.58 13.24
CA ASN A 187 5.87 -19.39 13.99
C ASN A 187 7.31 -18.88 13.89
N GLY A 188 7.62 -18.12 12.83
CA GLY A 188 8.93 -17.56 12.58
C GLY A 188 9.90 -18.56 11.94
N ILE A 189 11.01 -18.04 11.42
CA ILE A 189 12.03 -18.81 10.71
C ILE A 189 13.29 -18.85 11.56
N VAL A 190 13.79 -20.05 11.86
CA VAL A 190 15.04 -20.21 12.59
C VAL A 190 16.23 -20.15 11.64
N LEU A 191 17.13 -19.17 11.85
CA LEU A 191 18.31 -18.97 11.02
C LEU A 191 19.55 -18.70 11.86
N MET A 192 20.66 -19.31 11.45
CA MET A 192 21.99 -19.01 11.99
C MET A 192 22.46 -17.68 11.39
N CYS A 193 22.75 -16.72 12.25
CA CYS A 193 23.29 -15.43 11.82
C CYS A 193 24.81 -15.50 11.67
N HIS A 194 25.39 -14.49 11.01
CA HIS A 194 26.84 -14.42 10.80
C HIS A 194 27.65 -14.31 12.10
N ASP A 195 27.04 -13.79 13.16
CA ASP A 195 27.64 -13.73 14.50
C ASP A 195 27.60 -15.08 15.26
N GLY A 196 27.18 -16.17 14.61
CA GLY A 196 27.10 -17.50 15.20
C GLY A 196 25.91 -17.71 16.13
N VAL A 197 24.98 -16.74 16.20
CA VAL A 197 23.80 -16.85 17.06
C VAL A 197 22.60 -17.33 16.24
N LEU A 198 21.97 -18.40 16.71
CA LEU A 198 20.72 -18.92 16.16
C LEU A 198 19.55 -18.04 16.64
N ARG A 199 18.76 -17.50 15.72
CA ARG A 199 17.63 -16.60 16.04
C ARG A 199 16.36 -17.07 15.34
N CYS A 200 15.20 -16.79 15.96
CA CYS A 200 13.89 -16.99 15.35
C CYS A 200 13.36 -15.67 14.79
N PHE A 201 13.15 -15.59 13.48
CA PHE A 201 12.75 -14.40 12.75
C PHE A 201 11.27 -14.45 12.38
N TYR A 202 10.47 -13.54 12.93
CA TYR A 202 9.04 -13.43 12.65
C TYR A 202 8.78 -12.35 11.61
N ILE A 203 8.19 -12.74 10.48
CA ILE A 203 7.84 -11.81 9.41
C ILE A 203 6.62 -10.98 9.80
N ARG A 204 6.64 -9.67 9.56
CA ARG A 204 5.50 -8.77 9.75
C ARG A 204 5.40 -7.81 8.58
N ILE A 205 4.22 -7.69 7.98
CA ILE A 205 3.97 -6.69 6.94
C ILE A 205 3.55 -5.40 7.66
N PHE A 206 4.29 -4.31 7.46
CA PHE A 206 4.01 -3.04 8.13
C PHE A 206 3.38 -2.00 7.22
N THR A 207 3.78 -1.96 5.95
CA THR A 207 3.25 -0.97 5.02
C THR A 207 3.04 -1.58 3.64
N TYR A 208 2.01 -1.11 2.97
CA TYR A 208 1.77 -1.35 1.56
C TYR A 208 1.41 0.01 0.93
N SER A 209 2.35 0.56 0.19
CA SER A 209 2.16 1.80 -0.54
C SER A 209 1.71 1.51 -1.96
N ALA A 210 0.75 2.28 -2.43
CA ALA A 210 0.33 2.32 -3.82
C ALA A 210 -0.37 3.67 -4.04
N ASP A 211 -0.83 3.94 -5.24
CA ASP A 211 -1.78 5.01 -5.51
C ASP A 211 -3.21 4.59 -5.13
N TYR A 212 -4.18 5.47 -5.39
CA TYR A 212 -5.54 5.28 -4.89
C TYR A 212 -6.27 4.09 -5.53
N PRO A 213 -6.34 3.94 -6.86
CA PRO A 213 -7.08 2.81 -7.47
C PRO A 213 -6.52 1.45 -7.02
N GLU A 214 -5.21 1.36 -6.83
CA GLU A 214 -4.47 0.18 -6.42
C GLU A 214 -4.77 -0.15 -4.95
N LYS A 215 -4.86 0.86 -4.07
CA LYS A 215 -5.36 0.68 -2.69
C LYS A 215 -6.80 0.18 -2.65
N ILE A 216 -7.65 0.66 -3.56
CA ILE A 216 -9.04 0.20 -3.64
C ILE A 216 -9.10 -1.28 -4.05
N LEU A 217 -8.22 -1.73 -4.96
CA LEU A 217 -8.05 -3.14 -5.27
C LEU A 217 -7.56 -3.94 -4.05
N LEU A 218 -6.49 -3.48 -3.39
CA LEU A 218 -5.91 -4.14 -2.20
C LEU A 218 -6.90 -4.26 -1.05
N ALA A 219 -7.70 -3.24 -0.79
CA ALA A 219 -8.71 -3.23 0.27
C ALA A 219 -9.95 -4.07 -0.08
N GLY A 220 -10.12 -4.50 -1.34
CA GLY A 220 -11.32 -5.22 -1.77
C GLY A 220 -12.58 -4.36 -1.73
N ILE A 221 -12.47 -3.09 -2.10
CA ILE A 221 -13.61 -2.15 -2.12
C ILE A 221 -13.84 -1.53 -3.51
N LYS A 222 -14.95 -0.83 -3.67
CA LYS A 222 -15.29 0.06 -4.79
C LYS A 222 -15.40 1.49 -4.28
N GLN A 223 -15.30 2.46 -5.18
CA GLN A 223 -15.49 3.86 -4.84
C GLN A 223 -16.95 4.10 -4.41
N GLY A 224 -17.18 4.10 -3.10
CA GLY A 224 -18.50 4.26 -2.50
C GLY A 224 -18.68 5.60 -1.78
N ASN A 225 -19.57 5.61 -0.79
CA ASN A 225 -19.78 6.76 0.10
C ASN A 225 -18.64 6.96 1.10
N CYS A 226 -17.89 5.90 1.41
CA CYS A 226 -16.72 5.96 2.29
C CYS A 226 -15.47 5.69 1.43
N PRO A 227 -14.79 6.73 0.91
CA PRO A 227 -13.74 6.56 -0.10
C PRO A 227 -12.40 6.16 0.51
N CYS A 228 -12.21 6.33 1.82
CA CYS A 228 -10.93 5.98 2.45
C CYS A 228 -10.78 4.45 2.53
N PRO A 229 -9.62 3.88 2.13
CA PRO A 229 -9.37 2.45 2.26
C PRO A 229 -9.03 2.04 3.70
N GLN A 230 -8.70 2.98 4.60
CA GLN A 230 -8.36 2.70 6.00
C GLN A 230 -9.50 2.96 7.00
N CYS A 231 -10.47 3.83 6.65
CA CYS A 231 -11.54 4.23 7.58
C CYS A 231 -12.87 4.45 6.85
N LEU A 232 -13.93 4.62 7.64
CA LEU A 232 -15.31 4.75 7.17
C LEU A 232 -15.79 6.21 7.11
N VAL A 233 -14.88 7.20 7.05
CA VAL A 233 -15.25 8.60 6.84
C VAL A 233 -16.08 8.72 5.55
N SER A 234 -17.29 9.25 5.68
CA SER A 234 -18.20 9.45 4.55
C SER A 234 -17.83 10.69 3.71
N LYS A 235 -18.19 10.67 2.41
CA LYS A 235 -17.92 11.77 1.46
C LYS A 235 -18.43 13.12 1.93
N GLU A 236 -19.63 13.14 2.51
CA GLU A 236 -20.26 14.32 3.11
C GLU A 236 -19.40 14.94 4.24
N ASN A 237 -18.59 14.15 4.93
CA ASN A 237 -17.76 14.58 6.06
C ASN A 237 -16.32 14.91 5.67
N LEU A 238 -15.92 14.75 4.40
CA LEU A 238 -14.54 15.03 3.96
C LEU A 238 -14.10 16.48 4.20
N HIS A 239 -15.04 17.43 4.20
CA HIS A 239 -14.75 18.84 4.49
C HIS A 239 -14.30 19.08 5.94
N LYS A 240 -14.48 18.10 6.83
CA LYS A 240 -14.04 18.15 8.23
C LYS A 240 -12.60 17.67 8.43
N LEU A 241 -11.87 17.38 7.36
CA LEU A 241 -10.50 16.88 7.42
C LEU A 241 -9.64 17.69 8.40
N GLY A 242 -9.02 17.01 9.36
CA GLY A 242 -8.17 17.64 10.37
C GLY A 242 -8.90 18.27 11.56
N MET A 243 -10.24 18.27 11.58
CA MET A 243 -11.03 18.61 12.77
C MET A 243 -10.99 17.46 13.78
N PRO A 244 -11.16 17.72 15.09
CA PRO A 244 -11.20 16.68 16.12
C PRO A 244 -12.23 15.57 15.83
N GLU A 245 -13.36 15.90 15.22
CA GLU A 245 -14.37 14.93 14.81
C GLU A 245 -13.87 14.00 13.71
N ASP A 246 -13.15 14.52 12.71
CA ASP A 246 -12.54 13.70 11.64
C ASP A 246 -11.44 12.79 12.20
N THR A 247 -10.58 13.32 13.08
CA THR A 247 -9.57 12.50 13.78
C THR A 247 -10.22 11.37 14.56
N LYS A 248 -11.26 11.67 15.36
CA LYS A 248 -12.00 10.65 16.11
C LYS A 248 -12.62 9.61 15.19
N THR A 249 -13.23 10.01 14.07
CA THR A 249 -13.80 9.07 13.11
C THR A 249 -12.73 8.18 12.50
N ARG A 250 -11.57 8.74 12.09
CA ARG A 250 -10.46 7.96 11.53
C ARG A 250 -9.86 6.97 12.51
N GLU A 251 -9.85 7.28 13.80
CA GLU A 251 -9.31 6.41 14.85
C GLU A 251 -10.29 5.34 15.32
N THR A 252 -11.59 5.65 15.34
CA THR A 252 -12.63 4.76 15.91
C THR A 252 -13.44 4.01 14.88
N GLN A 253 -13.52 4.49 13.65
CA GLN A 253 -14.23 3.86 12.53
C GLN A 253 -13.24 3.40 11.47
N LEU A 254 -12.30 2.56 11.89
CA LEU A 254 -11.37 1.89 10.99
C LEU A 254 -12.15 0.92 10.09
N ARG A 255 -11.70 0.81 8.84
CA ARG A 255 -12.18 -0.20 7.93
C ARG A 255 -11.49 -1.51 8.27
N THR A 256 -12.28 -2.56 8.45
CA THR A 256 -11.81 -3.92 8.70
C THR A 256 -12.29 -4.84 7.59
N TYR A 257 -11.45 -5.80 7.19
CA TYR A 257 -11.88 -6.95 6.42
C TYR A 257 -11.98 -8.15 7.37
N ASP A 258 -13.05 -8.18 8.16
CA ASP A 258 -13.28 -9.17 9.21
C ASP A 258 -14.14 -10.36 8.73
N SER A 259 -14.44 -11.28 9.65
CA SER A 259 -15.25 -12.47 9.36
C SER A 259 -16.67 -12.14 8.89
N ALA A 260 -17.27 -11.03 9.33
CA ALA A 260 -18.59 -10.62 8.86
C ALA A 260 -18.52 -10.18 7.39
N VAL A 261 -17.46 -9.44 7.01
CA VAL A 261 -17.20 -9.09 5.61
C VAL A 261 -16.97 -10.34 4.77
N VAL A 262 -16.17 -11.30 5.25
CA VAL A 262 -15.92 -12.58 4.55
C VAL A 262 -17.22 -13.31 4.23
N LEU A 263 -18.11 -13.48 5.22
CA LEU A 263 -19.39 -14.18 5.03
C LEU A 263 -20.29 -13.52 3.99
N VAL A 264 -20.34 -12.18 4.00
CA VAL A 264 -21.14 -11.42 3.04
C VAL A 264 -20.55 -11.53 1.62
N VAL A 265 -19.23 -11.51 1.48
CA VAL A 265 -18.54 -11.73 0.20
C VAL A 265 -18.76 -13.16 -0.30
N GLU A 266 -18.68 -14.18 0.56
CA GLU A 266 -18.97 -15.56 0.21
C GLU A 266 -20.40 -15.74 -0.29
N ALA A 267 -21.39 -15.15 0.39
CA ALA A 267 -22.78 -15.19 -0.05
C ALA A 267 -22.97 -14.53 -1.43
N ALA A 268 -22.32 -13.38 -1.67
CA ALA A 268 -22.30 -12.72 -2.96
C ALA A 268 -21.65 -13.59 -4.05
N ARG A 269 -20.55 -14.27 -3.75
CA ARG A 269 -19.86 -15.20 -4.67
C ARG A 269 -20.71 -16.42 -5.00
N THR A 270 -21.35 -17.05 -4.00
CA THR A 270 -22.30 -18.14 -4.22
C THR A 270 -23.44 -17.72 -5.14
N ALA A 271 -23.97 -16.50 -4.97
CA ALA A 271 -24.98 -15.98 -5.89
C ALA A 271 -24.47 -15.86 -7.33
N ILE A 272 -23.22 -15.40 -7.53
CA ILE A 272 -22.61 -15.26 -8.86
C ILE A 272 -22.34 -16.63 -9.50
N PHE A 273 -21.57 -17.49 -8.83
CA PHE A 273 -21.02 -18.71 -9.42
C PHE A 273 -21.99 -19.89 -9.42
N GLU A 274 -22.83 -20.04 -8.39
CA GLU A 274 -23.74 -21.18 -8.28
C GLU A 274 -25.15 -20.86 -8.79
N ARG A 275 -25.59 -19.60 -8.64
CA ARG A 275 -26.96 -19.17 -8.99
C ARG A 275 -27.02 -18.32 -10.24
N GLY A 276 -25.88 -18.02 -10.87
CA GLY A 276 -25.80 -17.27 -12.12
C GLY A 276 -26.21 -15.80 -12.00
N ALA A 277 -26.15 -15.21 -10.80
CA ALA A 277 -26.45 -13.80 -10.60
C ALA A 277 -25.42 -12.91 -11.31
N ALA A 278 -25.87 -11.76 -11.82
CA ALA A 278 -24.97 -10.78 -12.39
C ALA A 278 -24.05 -10.18 -11.31
N VAL A 279 -22.74 -10.16 -11.58
CA VAL A 279 -21.64 -9.72 -10.69
C VAL A 279 -21.85 -8.35 -10.02
N GLN A 280 -22.55 -7.44 -10.69
CA GLN A 280 -23.00 -6.15 -10.14
C GLN A 280 -24.47 -5.95 -10.54
N GLY A 281 -25.29 -6.88 -10.08
CA GLY A 281 -26.75 -6.85 -10.22
C GLY A 281 -27.42 -6.73 -8.86
N THR A 282 -28.72 -6.47 -8.87
CA THR A 282 -29.52 -6.24 -7.66
C THR A 282 -29.39 -7.33 -6.61
N THR A 283 -29.29 -8.60 -7.01
CA THR A 283 -29.09 -9.74 -6.09
C THR A 283 -27.76 -9.66 -5.36
N VAL A 284 -26.66 -9.35 -6.05
CA VAL A 284 -25.33 -9.25 -5.44
C VAL A 284 -25.23 -7.99 -4.59
N ASP A 285 -25.74 -6.86 -5.10
CA ASP A 285 -25.74 -5.60 -4.37
C ASP A 285 -26.57 -5.68 -3.08
N ALA A 286 -27.61 -6.51 -3.02
CA ALA A 286 -28.40 -6.71 -1.81
C ALA A 286 -27.58 -7.29 -0.64
N PHE A 287 -26.56 -8.11 -0.92
CA PHE A 287 -25.62 -8.58 0.10
C PHE A 287 -24.62 -7.49 0.51
N LEU A 288 -24.13 -6.72 -0.46
CA LEU A 288 -23.00 -5.78 -0.27
C LEU A 288 -23.39 -4.34 0.10
N LYS A 289 -24.68 -3.99 0.08
CA LYS A 289 -25.14 -2.59 0.20
C LYS A 289 -24.70 -1.93 1.52
N ASP A 290 -24.66 -2.67 2.61
CA ASP A 290 -24.41 -2.16 3.96
C ASP A 290 -22.94 -2.32 4.39
N THR A 291 -22.07 -2.81 3.51
CA THR A 291 -20.65 -3.09 3.82
C THR A 291 -19.71 -1.99 3.32
N HIS A 292 -20.17 -0.73 3.28
CA HIS A 292 -19.35 0.45 3.00
C HIS A 292 -18.47 0.36 1.75
N GLY A 293 -18.98 -0.28 0.70
CA GLY A 293 -18.32 -0.38 -0.61
C GLY A 293 -17.47 -1.64 -0.82
N VAL A 294 -17.58 -2.69 0.00
CA VAL A 294 -16.97 -3.99 -0.30
C VAL A 294 -17.49 -4.54 -1.65
N VAL A 295 -16.62 -5.25 -2.37
CA VAL A 295 -16.96 -5.93 -3.64
C VAL A 295 -17.13 -7.44 -3.45
N ALA A 296 -17.73 -8.13 -4.42
CA ALA A 296 -17.91 -9.59 -4.39
C ALA A 296 -16.61 -10.39 -4.62
N ASN A 297 -15.48 -9.72 -4.85
CA ASN A 297 -14.18 -10.37 -4.99
C ASN A 297 -13.66 -10.76 -3.61
N GLN A 298 -13.09 -11.96 -3.51
CA GLN A 298 -12.50 -12.42 -2.27
C GLN A 298 -11.16 -11.71 -2.04
N ASN A 299 -11.02 -11.01 -0.92
CA ASN A 299 -9.74 -10.44 -0.55
C ASN A 299 -8.81 -11.53 -0.01
N THR A 300 -7.77 -11.86 -0.77
CA THR A 300 -6.82 -12.92 -0.39
C THR A 300 -6.16 -12.67 0.96
N PHE A 301 -5.77 -11.43 1.30
CA PHE A 301 -5.14 -11.14 2.59
C PHE A 301 -6.10 -11.46 3.75
N GLY A 302 -7.34 -11.00 3.62
CA GLY A 302 -8.39 -11.19 4.62
C GLY A 302 -8.85 -12.64 4.79
N VAL A 303 -8.56 -13.53 3.83
CA VAL A 303 -8.84 -14.97 3.95
C VAL A 303 -7.61 -15.76 4.39
N LYS A 304 -6.47 -15.55 3.72
CA LYS A 304 -5.25 -16.33 3.96
C LYS A 304 -4.54 -15.98 5.26
N LEU A 305 -4.66 -14.74 5.73
CA LEU A 305 -4.01 -14.25 6.95
C LEU A 305 -5.01 -13.98 8.09
N ALA A 306 -6.26 -14.43 7.94
CA ALA A 306 -7.34 -14.24 8.90
C ALA A 306 -7.01 -14.83 10.29
N SER A 307 -6.46 -16.05 10.31
CA SER A 307 -6.08 -16.76 11.55
C SER A 307 -5.01 -16.02 12.36
N ILE A 308 -4.19 -15.21 11.67
CA ILE A 308 -3.10 -14.44 12.26
C ILE A 308 -3.59 -13.07 12.74
N GLY A 309 -4.84 -12.69 12.42
CA GLY A 309 -5.40 -11.38 12.74
C GLY A 309 -4.82 -10.24 11.91
N PHE A 310 -4.32 -10.54 10.71
CA PHE A 310 -3.80 -9.53 9.79
C PHE A 310 -4.94 -8.82 9.06
N ASP A 311 -4.90 -7.49 9.05
CA ASP A 311 -5.83 -6.67 8.28
C ASP A 311 -5.07 -5.80 7.27
N ILE A 312 -5.33 -6.03 5.98
CA ILE A 312 -4.74 -5.27 4.88
C ILE A 312 -5.04 -3.77 5.00
N CYS A 313 -6.22 -3.38 5.46
CA CYS A 313 -6.62 -1.98 5.56
C CYS A 313 -5.72 -1.20 6.54
N SER A 314 -5.16 -1.87 7.54
CA SER A 314 -4.29 -1.27 8.56
C SER A 314 -2.87 -0.96 8.08
N VAL A 315 -2.41 -1.60 6.98
CA VAL A 315 -1.05 -1.43 6.45
C VAL A 315 -1.00 -0.59 5.18
N LEU A 316 -2.15 -0.28 4.56
CA LEU A 316 -2.16 0.61 3.38
C LEU A 316 -1.60 1.97 3.79
N VAL A 317 -0.67 2.55 3.05
CA VAL A 317 -0.10 3.88 3.34
C VAL A 317 -0.24 4.83 2.16
N VAL A 318 -0.14 6.13 2.43
CA VAL A 318 -0.18 7.16 1.38
C VAL A 318 1.16 7.24 0.66
N ASP A 319 1.14 7.13 -0.67
CA ASP A 319 2.29 7.45 -1.50
C ASP A 319 2.27 8.96 -1.79
N LEU A 320 2.92 9.73 -0.91
CA LEU A 320 2.93 11.18 -1.05
C LEU A 320 3.60 11.59 -2.36
N LEU A 321 4.67 10.90 -2.78
CA LEU A 321 5.41 11.25 -3.99
C LEU A 321 4.53 11.12 -5.23
N HIS A 322 3.80 10.01 -5.33
CA HIS A 322 2.84 9.82 -6.41
C HIS A 322 1.73 10.88 -6.36
N GLU A 323 1.19 11.21 -5.18
CA GLU A 323 0.20 12.30 -5.04
C GLU A 323 0.74 13.68 -5.46
N PHE A 324 2.03 13.96 -5.19
CA PHE A 324 2.71 15.16 -5.68
C PHE A 324 2.79 15.18 -7.21
N GLU A 325 3.19 14.06 -7.82
CA GLU A 325 3.40 13.95 -9.28
C GLU A 325 2.10 14.09 -10.07
N ILE A 326 1.03 13.41 -9.65
CA ILE A 326 -0.27 13.42 -10.35
C ILE A 326 -1.02 14.76 -10.22
N GLY A 327 -0.43 15.76 -9.57
CA GLY A 327 -0.94 17.13 -9.53
C GLY A 327 -1.90 17.45 -8.38
N VAL A 328 -2.04 16.57 -7.37
CA VAL A 328 -2.78 16.90 -6.14
C VAL A 328 -2.12 18.10 -5.46
N TRP A 329 -0.79 18.12 -5.40
CA TRP A 329 -0.05 19.27 -4.89
C TRP A 329 -0.29 20.53 -5.70
N LYS A 330 -0.33 20.47 -7.03
CA LYS A 330 -0.63 21.64 -7.87
C LYS A 330 -2.01 22.19 -7.51
N SER A 331 -2.99 21.31 -7.33
CA SER A 331 -4.35 21.70 -6.94
C SER A 331 -4.41 22.33 -5.55
N LEU A 332 -3.73 21.72 -4.56
CA LEU A 332 -3.62 22.24 -3.20
C LEU A 332 -2.89 23.59 -3.18
N PHE A 333 -1.78 23.71 -3.89
CA PHE A 333 -0.99 24.94 -3.99
C PHE A 333 -1.83 26.08 -4.59
N ILE A 334 -2.53 25.82 -5.70
CA ILE A 334 -3.47 26.80 -6.30
C ILE A 334 -4.55 27.20 -5.29
N HIS A 335 -5.09 26.25 -4.53
CA HIS A 335 -6.10 26.53 -3.51
C HIS A 335 -5.55 27.40 -2.37
N LEU A 336 -4.35 27.10 -1.86
CA LEU A 336 -3.66 27.90 -0.84
C LEU A 336 -3.38 29.32 -1.34
N MET A 337 -2.96 29.48 -2.61
CA MET A 337 -2.78 30.80 -3.22
C MET A 337 -4.10 31.58 -3.31
N ARG A 338 -5.23 30.92 -3.64
CA ARG A 338 -6.56 31.53 -3.63
C ARG A 338 -6.99 31.97 -2.23
N LEU A 339 -6.72 31.17 -1.20
CA LEU A 339 -6.97 31.53 0.20
C LEU A 339 -6.14 32.74 0.61
N LEU A 340 -4.84 32.77 0.28
CA LEU A 340 -3.98 33.92 0.56
C LEU A 340 -4.47 35.20 -0.13
N ASN A 341 -4.90 35.11 -1.40
CA ASN A 341 -5.48 36.25 -2.11
C ASN A 341 -6.80 36.73 -1.47
N ALA A 342 -7.68 35.79 -1.07
CA ALA A 342 -8.91 36.12 -0.38
C ALA A 342 -8.65 36.80 0.99
N ILE A 343 -7.65 36.30 1.74
CA ILE A 343 -7.25 36.89 3.03
C ILE A 343 -6.56 38.24 2.82
N GLN A 344 -5.79 38.45 1.76
CA GLN A 344 -5.26 39.77 1.39
C GLN A 344 -6.39 40.81 1.33
N HIS A 345 -7.50 40.49 0.66
CA HIS A 345 -8.66 41.39 0.61
C HIS A 345 -9.29 41.69 1.97
N TYR A 346 -9.15 40.81 2.97
CA TYR A 346 -9.62 41.03 4.34
C TYR A 346 -8.60 41.79 5.22
N VAL A 347 -7.30 41.49 5.08
CA VAL A 347 -6.21 42.09 5.88
C VAL A 347 -5.82 43.48 5.38
N PHE A 348 -6.03 43.81 4.10
CA PHE A 348 -5.74 45.15 3.57
C PHE A 348 -6.74 46.24 3.98
N SER A 349 -7.71 45.93 4.84
CA SER A 349 -8.45 46.95 5.60
C SER A 349 -7.67 47.50 6.79
N ALA A 350 -6.54 46.88 7.18
CA ALA A 350 -5.61 47.38 8.17
C ALA A 350 -4.31 47.87 7.50
N SER A 351 -4.16 49.18 7.43
CA SER A 351 -3.08 49.93 6.80
C SER A 351 -1.73 49.77 7.49
N SER A 352 -0.79 48.99 6.91
CA SER A 352 0.65 49.12 7.25
C SER A 352 1.58 48.34 6.31
N PHE A 353 1.72 48.76 5.05
CA PHE A 353 2.93 48.49 4.26
C PHE A 353 3.30 49.70 3.40
N GLN A 354 4.56 50.14 3.49
CA GLN A 354 5.16 51.12 2.58
C GLN A 354 5.90 50.37 1.46
N SER A 355 5.67 50.79 0.22
CA SER A 355 6.49 50.39 -0.92
C SER A 355 7.86 51.06 -0.85
N PHE A 356 8.93 50.31 -1.11
CA PHE A 356 10.26 50.86 -1.38
C PHE A 356 10.69 50.50 -2.80
N THR A 357 11.40 51.42 -3.45
CA THR A 357 11.83 51.31 -4.84
C THR A 357 13.35 51.22 -4.88
N VAL A 358 13.90 50.29 -5.67
CA VAL A 358 15.34 50.21 -5.92
C VAL A 358 15.66 51.07 -7.14
N ASN A 359 16.39 52.18 -6.96
CA ASN A 359 16.64 53.18 -8.00
C ASN A 359 17.69 52.76 -9.06
N SER A 360 18.30 51.59 -8.94
CA SER A 360 19.33 51.14 -9.89
C SER A 360 19.39 49.62 -9.92
N ILE A 361 18.82 49.02 -10.96
CA ILE A 361 19.03 47.62 -11.32
C ILE A 361 19.97 47.61 -12.52
N LEU A 362 21.17 47.04 -12.36
CA LEU A 362 22.17 46.96 -13.40
C LEU A 362 21.91 45.69 -14.23
N LEU A 363 21.35 45.85 -15.43
CA LEU A 363 21.14 44.75 -16.38
C LEU A 363 22.32 44.69 -17.34
N SER A 364 23.25 43.77 -17.09
CA SER A 364 24.37 43.49 -18.00
C SER A 364 23.98 42.42 -19.01
N THR A 365 23.93 42.79 -20.30
CA THR A 365 23.67 41.89 -21.44
C THR A 365 24.94 41.60 -22.25
N SER A 366 26.05 41.27 -21.60
CA SER A 366 27.28 40.87 -22.29
C SER A 366 27.75 39.48 -21.85
N GLY A 367 27.48 38.48 -22.67
CA GLY A 367 27.97 37.11 -22.46
C GLY A 367 27.40 36.05 -23.39
N VAL A 368 27.05 36.39 -24.64
CA VAL A 368 26.82 35.38 -25.69
C VAL A 368 27.49 35.85 -26.97
N SER A 369 28.82 35.71 -27.03
CA SER A 369 29.57 35.73 -28.28
C SER A 369 29.76 34.29 -28.75
N LYS A 370 29.14 33.99 -29.91
CA LYS A 370 29.38 32.81 -30.73
C LYS A 370 30.87 32.71 -31.08
N GLU A 371 31.46 31.53 -30.91
CA GLU A 371 32.60 31.10 -31.72
C GLU A 371 32.19 29.85 -32.50
N ILE A 372 32.23 30.00 -33.83
CA ILE A 372 32.12 28.95 -34.83
C ILE A 372 33.47 28.92 -35.56
N SER A 373 33.96 27.69 -35.78
CA SER A 373 34.98 27.21 -36.73
C SER A 373 36.45 27.60 -36.55
N SER A 374 37.28 26.58 -36.30
CA SER A 374 38.06 25.91 -37.36
C SER A 374 38.25 24.44 -37.01
#